data_AF-A0A8H4EN40-F1
#
_entry.id   AF-A0A8H4EN40-F1
#
_cell.length_a   1.000
_cell.length_b   1.000
_cell.length_c   1.000
_cell.angle_alpha   90.00
_cell.angle_beta   90.00
_cell.angle_gamma   90.00
#
_symmetry.space_group_name_H-M   'P 1'
#
loop_
_entity.id
_entity.type
_entity.pdbx_description
1 polymer ?
#
loop_
_entity_poly.entity_id
_entity_poly.type
_entity_poly.pdbx_seq_one_letter_code
_entity_poly.pdbx_strand_id
1 'polypeptide(L)'
;MFSKVNYRSIIPYYLCWDGRSFYLYPSSNGLLGKESVLAKMVGNQQSSSSLDRYDKYNKNGEMSYVSRPNGRFVKSNANTSHENFSNQNLLFMEKTMEFTFSGPIRSLALFISFSENVTSEWSAKEFHKFGFHSIFKLFTIANHTKAYEFILDCAINCWANVWKIVIVLSSDLNVDKKEICEFVRKIRKIFNRLTLDVIVIRSVSESIFQSHLKWKIIKDKSFVVVVYEKDKDKIKESFGVLLYEICRVQQSTERSYIYFYSKYDPYYEFTNFFPVPVIIDGVKWPTTENYFQAQKFKCQRICNEIRKVQSAREAFNIGRCYDRYKRHDWELKISGTGEIFKENVMRTTLIEKFGQHMHLKYLLLSTGNIPLFEHTKNDLYWGDGGDFGRGQNKLGIILQKVREFYMLDEVQKIASKYGRYDEKWIIDELHELQQFE
;
A
#
# COMPACT_ATOMS: atom_id res chain seq x y z
N MET A 1 22.44 -10.88 -44.28
CA MET A 1 21.80 -12.15 -43.86
C MET A 1 21.43 -12.03 -42.40
N PHE A 2 20.16 -11.77 -42.07
CA PHE A 2 19.66 -11.87 -40.68
C PHE A 2 18.88 -13.17 -40.55
N SER A 3 19.37 -14.10 -39.75
CA SER A 3 18.71 -15.39 -39.48
C SER A 3 17.67 -15.24 -38.37
N LYS A 4 16.42 -15.59 -38.68
CA LYS A 4 15.32 -15.74 -37.71
C LYS A 4 15.62 -16.91 -36.75
N VAL A 5 15.66 -16.65 -35.45
CA VAL A 5 15.72 -17.69 -34.41
C VAL A 5 14.30 -18.13 -34.07
N ASN A 6 14.08 -19.44 -34.08
CA ASN A 6 12.78 -20.12 -34.00
C ASN A 6 12.47 -20.43 -32.52
N TYR A 7 11.50 -19.74 -31.92
CA TYR A 7 11.03 -20.00 -30.55
C TYR A 7 9.83 -20.95 -30.56
N ARG A 8 10.08 -22.26 -30.43
CA ARG A 8 9.02 -23.22 -30.07
C ARG A 8 9.55 -24.23 -29.08
N SER A 9 9.12 -24.09 -27.83
CA SER A 9 9.02 -25.08 -26.73
C SER A 9 9.55 -24.53 -25.41
N ILE A 10 8.76 -23.70 -24.72
CA ILE A 10 9.01 -23.37 -23.31
C ILE A 10 7.70 -23.55 -22.55
N ILE A 11 7.67 -24.51 -21.63
CA ILE A 11 6.57 -24.71 -20.67
C ILE A 11 6.85 -23.79 -19.47
N PRO A 12 6.01 -22.78 -19.19
CA PRO A 12 6.25 -21.83 -18.11
C PRO A 12 5.93 -22.41 -16.72
N TYR A 13 6.73 -22.00 -15.73
CA TYR A 13 6.51 -22.32 -14.32
C TYR A 13 6.14 -21.07 -13.50
N TYR A 14 5.15 -21.22 -12.62
CA TYR A 14 4.68 -20.19 -11.68
C TYR A 14 5.29 -20.41 -10.29
N LEU A 15 5.74 -19.32 -9.66
CA LEU A 15 6.12 -19.32 -8.24
C LEU A 15 4.93 -18.79 -7.43
N CYS A 16 4.32 -19.64 -6.61
CA CYS A 16 3.17 -19.25 -5.78
C CYS A 16 3.50 -19.45 -4.29
N TRP A 17 3.03 -18.53 -3.44
CA TRP A 17 3.20 -18.56 -1.98
C TRP A 17 1.83 -18.69 -1.31
N ASP A 18 1.64 -19.74 -0.52
CA ASP A 18 0.37 -20.08 0.14
C ASP A 18 0.29 -19.59 1.60
N GLY A 19 1.28 -18.82 2.04
CA GLY A 19 1.40 -18.38 3.43
C GLY A 19 2.34 -19.24 4.29
N ARG A 20 2.88 -20.37 3.79
CA ARG A 20 3.86 -21.19 4.53
C ARG A 20 5.09 -21.59 3.71
N SER A 21 4.94 -21.92 2.43
CA SER A 21 6.06 -22.33 1.56
C SER A 21 5.94 -21.78 0.14
N PHE A 22 7.04 -21.73 -0.60
CA PHE A 22 7.04 -21.42 -2.03
C PHE A 22 6.96 -22.72 -2.84
N TYR A 23 6.07 -22.76 -3.84
CA TYR A 23 5.96 -23.88 -4.77
C TYR A 23 6.18 -23.42 -6.21
N LEU A 24 6.82 -24.28 -6.99
CA LEU A 24 6.99 -24.18 -8.44
C LEU A 24 5.93 -25.06 -9.12
N TYR A 25 5.03 -24.46 -9.90
CA TYR A 25 4.01 -25.19 -10.66
C TYR A 25 4.29 -25.12 -12.16
N PRO A 26 4.39 -26.24 -12.89
CA PRO A 26 4.33 -26.23 -14.36
C PRO A 26 2.91 -25.84 -14.83
N SER A 27 2.80 -25.04 -15.89
CA SER A 27 1.51 -24.80 -16.52
C SER A 27 1.09 -26.03 -17.34
N SER A 28 0.21 -26.87 -16.80
CA SER A 28 -0.30 -28.04 -17.52
C SER A 28 -1.45 -27.67 -18.44
N ASN A 29 -1.41 -28.15 -19.69
CA ASN A 29 -2.60 -28.61 -20.40
C ASN A 29 -2.25 -29.89 -21.17
N GLY A 30 -2.88 -31.01 -20.79
CA GLY A 30 -2.82 -32.28 -21.51
C GLY A 30 -2.93 -33.50 -20.60
N LEU A 31 -4.14 -34.08 -20.54
CA LEU A 31 -4.49 -35.34 -19.89
C LEU A 31 -3.49 -36.49 -20.16
N LEU A 32 -2.99 -37.11 -19.09
CA LEU A 32 -2.64 -38.53 -18.96
C LEU A 32 -2.87 -38.81 -17.46
N GLY A 33 -3.87 -39.58 -17.06
CA GLY A 33 -3.92 -41.02 -17.25
C GLY A 33 -3.57 -41.67 -15.90
N LYS A 34 -4.46 -42.52 -15.39
CA LYS A 34 -4.35 -43.20 -14.09
C LYS A 34 -3.00 -43.91 -13.88
N GLU A 35 -2.68 -44.08 -12.58
CA GLU A 35 -1.80 -45.07 -11.95
C GLU A 35 -0.29 -44.80 -11.77
N SER A 36 0.08 -44.81 -10.47
CA SER A 36 1.35 -45.26 -9.86
C SER A 36 2.58 -44.32 -9.92
N VAL A 37 3.04 -43.68 -8.81
CA VAL A 37 3.87 -44.21 -7.66
C VAL A 37 5.35 -44.24 -8.08
N LEU A 38 6.41 -43.71 -7.43
CA LEU A 38 6.79 -43.38 -6.03
C LEU A 38 8.01 -42.41 -6.10
N ALA A 39 8.26 -41.49 -5.14
CA ALA A 39 8.99 -41.85 -3.93
C ALA A 39 8.59 -41.02 -2.69
N LYS A 40 8.38 -41.76 -1.61
CA LYS A 40 8.09 -41.35 -0.24
C LYS A 40 9.30 -40.65 0.42
N MET A 41 9.03 -39.66 1.26
CA MET A 41 9.37 -39.79 2.67
C MET A 41 8.07 -39.62 3.48
N VAL A 42 7.66 -40.74 4.07
CA VAL A 42 6.48 -40.87 4.93
C VAL A 42 6.86 -40.54 6.36
N GLY A 43 6.01 -39.75 7.00
CA GLY A 43 5.69 -39.83 8.42
C GLY A 43 4.21 -39.50 8.59
N ASN A 44 3.38 -40.55 8.55
CA ASN A 44 1.92 -40.58 8.80
C ASN A 44 1.55 -39.85 10.12
N GLN A 45 0.35 -39.26 10.29
CA GLN A 45 -0.95 -39.93 10.32
C GLN A 45 -2.14 -39.06 9.87
N GLN A 46 -3.18 -39.77 9.42
CA GLN A 46 -4.52 -39.42 8.95
C GLN A 46 -5.35 -38.66 10.02
N SER A 47 -6.51 -38.04 9.76
CA SER A 47 -7.69 -38.54 9.05
C SER A 47 -8.80 -37.47 8.89
N SER A 48 -9.55 -37.51 7.77
CA SER A 48 -11.03 -37.34 7.56
C SER A 48 -11.76 -36.11 8.17
N SER A 49 -12.83 -35.49 7.65
CA SER A 49 -13.77 -35.63 6.51
C SER A 49 -14.84 -34.49 6.59
N SER A 50 -15.80 -34.47 5.65
CA SER A 50 -17.13 -33.77 5.54
C SER A 50 -17.15 -32.28 5.14
N LEU A 51 -17.69 -31.84 3.98
CA LEU A 51 -19.04 -31.91 3.33
C LEU A 51 -20.10 -30.95 3.91
N ASP A 52 -20.65 -30.06 3.05
CA ASP A 52 -22.07 -29.66 2.86
C ASP A 52 -22.15 -28.27 2.15
N ARG A 53 -22.53 -28.13 0.86
CA ARG A 53 -23.85 -28.11 0.16
C ARG A 53 -24.83 -26.96 0.55
N TYR A 54 -25.22 -26.08 -0.39
CA TYR A 54 -26.47 -26.13 -1.22
C TYR A 54 -26.84 -24.79 -1.93
N ASP A 55 -27.54 -24.96 -3.06
CA ASP A 55 -27.95 -24.06 -4.15
C ASP A 55 -29.13 -23.08 -3.91
N LYS A 56 -29.39 -22.19 -4.90
CA LYS A 56 -30.76 -21.95 -5.43
C LYS A 56 -30.79 -21.28 -6.83
N TYR A 57 -31.55 -21.90 -7.74
CA TYR A 57 -31.98 -21.44 -9.08
C TYR A 57 -33.49 -21.06 -9.08
N ASN A 58 -33.94 -20.26 -10.07
CA ASN A 58 -35.28 -20.22 -10.68
C ASN A 58 -35.05 -20.09 -12.21
N LYS A 59 -35.51 -20.93 -13.16
CA LYS A 59 -36.86 -21.38 -13.61
C LYS A 59 -37.78 -20.27 -14.16
N ASN A 60 -37.59 -19.95 -15.45
CA ASN A 60 -38.62 -19.73 -16.49
C ASN A 60 -37.91 -19.34 -17.81
N GLY A 61 -37.79 -20.28 -18.74
CA GLY A 61 -37.21 -20.05 -20.05
C GLY A 61 -38.23 -19.51 -21.05
N GLU A 62 -37.97 -18.33 -21.62
CA GLU A 62 -37.97 -18.02 -23.06
C GLU A 62 -37.52 -16.57 -23.34
N MET A 63 -36.94 -16.36 -24.53
CA MET A 63 -35.99 -15.30 -24.93
C MET A 63 -36.58 -13.94 -25.30
N SER A 64 -35.80 -12.86 -25.11
CA SER A 64 -35.75 -11.76 -26.09
C SER A 64 -34.34 -11.15 -26.17
N TYR A 65 -33.70 -11.31 -27.33
CA TYR A 65 -32.48 -10.63 -27.74
C TYR A 65 -32.86 -9.36 -28.49
N VAL A 66 -32.51 -8.19 -27.97
CA VAL A 66 -32.44 -6.96 -28.76
C VAL A 66 -30.97 -6.67 -29.04
N SER A 67 -30.68 -6.63 -30.34
CA SER A 67 -29.38 -6.49 -30.98
C SER A 67 -29.06 -5.04 -31.32
N ARG A 68 -27.75 -4.69 -31.29
CA ARG A 68 -26.98 -3.85 -32.24
C ARG A 68 -25.60 -3.48 -31.64
N PRO A 69 -24.56 -3.17 -32.44
CA PRO A 69 -24.12 -3.83 -33.67
C PRO A 69 -22.59 -4.08 -33.72
N ASN A 70 -22.20 -5.16 -34.41
CA ASN A 70 -20.95 -5.36 -35.17
C ASN A 70 -19.60 -4.89 -34.58
N GLY A 71 -18.93 -5.83 -33.90
CA GLY A 71 -17.47 -5.96 -33.91
C GLY A 71 -17.13 -7.44 -33.98
N ARG A 72 -16.56 -7.90 -35.11
CA ARG A 72 -16.18 -9.30 -35.35
C ARG A 72 -15.36 -9.86 -34.18
N PHE A 73 -15.88 -10.89 -33.50
CA PHE A 73 -15.05 -11.76 -32.66
C PHE A 73 -14.16 -12.60 -33.57
N VAL A 74 -12.93 -12.12 -33.79
CA VAL A 74 -11.84 -13.00 -34.19
C VAL A 74 -11.50 -13.84 -32.97
N LYS A 75 -11.59 -15.18 -33.08
CA LYS A 75 -10.96 -16.09 -32.12
C LYS A 75 -9.47 -15.73 -32.05
N SER A 76 -9.05 -14.99 -31.02
CA SER A 76 -7.63 -14.80 -30.74
C SER A 76 -7.14 -16.06 -30.02
N ASN A 77 -6.24 -16.78 -30.69
CA ASN A 77 -5.50 -17.87 -30.07
C ASN A 77 -4.85 -17.36 -28.78
N ALA A 78 -5.03 -18.08 -27.67
CA ALA A 78 -4.47 -17.75 -26.35
C ALA A 78 -2.92 -17.75 -26.28
N ASN A 79 -2.23 -17.94 -27.40
CA ASN A 79 -0.77 -17.82 -27.52
C ASN A 79 -0.29 -16.42 -27.94
N THR A 80 -1.17 -15.50 -28.37
CA THR A 80 -0.77 -14.14 -28.81
C THR A 80 -0.87 -13.08 -27.71
N SER A 81 -1.41 -13.39 -26.53
CA SER A 81 -1.53 -12.44 -25.42
C SER A 81 -0.21 -12.23 -24.65
N HIS A 82 0.63 -13.27 -24.54
CA HIS A 82 1.88 -13.19 -23.78
C HIS A 82 3.04 -12.56 -24.56
N GLU A 83 3.17 -12.83 -25.87
CA GLU A 83 4.16 -12.15 -26.73
C GLU A 83 3.84 -10.65 -26.91
N ASN A 84 2.55 -10.30 -26.96
CA ASN A 84 2.13 -8.89 -26.97
C ASN A 84 2.41 -8.18 -25.64
N PHE A 85 2.31 -8.87 -24.50
CA PHE A 85 2.59 -8.28 -23.19
C PHE A 85 4.09 -8.03 -22.96
N SER A 86 4.97 -8.91 -23.43
CA SER A 86 6.42 -8.69 -23.39
C SER A 86 6.86 -7.58 -24.35
N ASN A 87 6.32 -7.54 -25.57
CA ASN A 87 6.66 -6.49 -26.54
C ASN A 87 6.13 -5.12 -26.14
N GLN A 88 4.96 -5.03 -25.48
CA GLN A 88 4.47 -3.77 -24.92
C GLN A 88 5.35 -3.25 -23.78
N ASN A 89 5.83 -4.11 -22.89
CA ASN A 89 6.75 -3.68 -21.81
C ASN A 89 8.11 -3.24 -22.36
N LEU A 90 8.64 -3.91 -23.40
CA LEU A 90 9.87 -3.50 -24.08
C LEU A 90 9.71 -2.14 -24.78
N LEU A 91 8.64 -1.96 -25.55
CA LEU A 91 8.37 -0.69 -26.25
C LEU A 91 8.13 0.47 -25.25
N PHE A 92 7.52 0.19 -24.10
CA PHE A 92 7.33 1.18 -23.04
C PHE A 92 8.62 1.43 -22.26
N MET A 93 9.48 0.43 -22.07
CA MET A 93 10.83 0.59 -21.53
C MET A 93 11.67 1.50 -22.41
N GLU A 94 11.69 1.27 -23.73
CA GLU A 94 12.39 2.11 -24.69
C GLU A 94 11.90 3.56 -24.59
N LYS A 95 10.57 3.77 -24.58
CA LYS A 95 9.98 5.10 -24.36
C LYS A 95 10.29 5.70 -22.98
N THR A 96 10.40 4.88 -21.94
CA THR A 96 10.74 5.35 -20.58
C THR A 96 12.19 5.79 -20.53
N MET A 97 13.10 5.10 -21.24
CA MET A 97 14.51 5.47 -21.33
C MET A 97 14.76 6.67 -22.24
N GLU A 98 13.87 6.94 -23.19
CA GLU A 98 13.86 8.17 -24.01
C GLU A 98 13.24 9.38 -23.29
N PHE A 99 12.45 9.13 -22.24
CA PHE A 99 11.82 10.19 -21.46
C PHE A 99 12.83 10.94 -20.61
N THR A 100 12.81 12.27 -20.70
CA THR A 100 13.54 13.16 -19.79
C THR A 100 12.54 14.03 -19.06
N PHE A 101 12.53 13.95 -17.73
CA PHE A 101 11.72 14.77 -16.86
C PHE A 101 12.25 16.21 -16.83
N SER A 102 11.36 17.18 -16.97
CA SER A 102 11.70 18.61 -17.09
C SER A 102 11.12 19.47 -15.95
N GLY A 103 10.68 18.86 -14.85
CA GLY A 103 10.09 19.56 -13.70
C GLY A 103 10.92 19.48 -12.42
N PRO A 104 10.40 20.04 -11.31
CA PRO A 104 10.99 19.83 -9.99
C PRO A 104 10.80 18.38 -9.55
N ILE A 105 11.89 17.73 -9.15
CA ILE A 105 11.87 16.37 -8.61
C ILE A 105 11.13 16.39 -7.28
N ARG A 106 10.09 15.56 -7.13
CA ARG A 106 9.31 15.41 -5.88
C ARG A 106 9.14 13.96 -5.46
N SER A 107 10.16 13.18 -5.76
CA SER A 107 10.11 11.73 -5.75
C SER A 107 11.44 11.17 -5.30
N LEU A 108 11.43 10.37 -4.24
CA LEU A 108 12.59 9.68 -3.70
C LEU A 108 12.53 8.19 -4.04
N ALA A 109 13.56 7.68 -4.70
CA ALA A 109 13.86 6.26 -4.79
C ALA A 109 14.92 5.92 -3.74
N LEU A 110 14.50 5.30 -2.64
CA LEU A 110 15.37 4.96 -1.53
C LEU A 110 15.90 3.54 -1.69
N PHE A 111 17.17 3.42 -2.04
CA PHE A 111 17.87 2.15 -2.22
C PHE A 111 18.50 1.70 -0.90
N ILE A 112 18.06 0.55 -0.41
CA ILE A 112 18.56 -0.09 0.81
C ILE A 112 19.20 -1.42 0.42
N SER A 113 20.49 -1.57 0.70
CA SER A 113 21.23 -2.81 0.47
C SER A 113 21.75 -3.40 1.76
N PHE A 114 21.90 -4.74 1.79
CA PHE A 114 22.33 -5.49 2.96
C PHE A 114 23.65 -6.26 2.78
N SER A 115 24.22 -6.28 1.58
CA SER A 115 25.41 -7.09 1.26
C SER A 115 26.40 -6.42 0.31
N GLU A 116 25.94 -5.88 -0.81
CA GLU A 116 26.78 -5.18 -1.79
C GLU A 116 26.30 -3.75 -2.05
N ASN A 117 27.23 -2.87 -2.41
CA ASN A 117 26.90 -1.49 -2.73
C ASN A 117 26.33 -1.42 -4.15
N VAL A 118 25.00 -1.31 -4.28
CA VAL A 118 24.31 -1.11 -5.57
C VAL A 118 24.78 0.16 -6.29
N THR A 119 25.43 1.08 -5.56
CA THR A 119 25.98 2.34 -6.07
C THR A 119 27.01 2.17 -7.18
N SER A 120 27.64 1.00 -7.33
CA SER A 120 28.65 0.84 -8.39
C SER A 120 28.04 0.71 -9.79
N GLU A 121 26.73 0.42 -9.89
CA GLU A 121 26.08 0.13 -11.17
C GLU A 121 25.25 1.32 -11.70
N TRP A 122 24.68 2.15 -10.83
CA TRP A 122 23.81 3.28 -11.22
C TRP A 122 24.16 4.57 -10.47
N SER A 123 24.21 5.69 -11.19
CA SER A 123 24.52 7.00 -10.60
C SER A 123 23.26 7.74 -10.16
N ALA A 124 23.34 8.50 -9.07
CA ALA A 124 22.20 9.29 -8.60
C ALA A 124 21.69 10.30 -9.63
N LYS A 125 22.61 10.84 -10.45
CA LYS A 125 22.31 11.78 -11.55
C LYS A 125 21.50 11.15 -12.68
N GLU A 126 21.57 9.84 -12.89
CA GLU A 126 20.75 9.17 -13.90
C GLU A 126 19.28 9.14 -13.51
N PHE A 127 18.97 8.89 -12.22
CA PHE A 127 17.60 8.92 -11.72
C PHE A 127 16.96 10.31 -11.81
N HIS A 128 17.75 11.38 -11.68
CA HIS A 128 17.26 12.76 -11.82
C HIS A 128 16.62 13.01 -13.19
N LYS A 129 17.18 12.41 -14.25
CA LYS A 129 16.63 12.50 -15.62
C LYS A 129 15.23 11.94 -15.74
N PHE A 130 14.83 11.04 -14.85
CA PHE A 130 13.50 10.42 -14.84
C PHE A 130 12.56 11.05 -13.81
N GLY A 131 13.00 12.11 -13.12
CA GLY A 131 12.19 12.82 -12.13
C GLY A 131 12.31 12.28 -10.71
N PHE A 132 13.39 11.55 -10.41
CA PHE A 132 13.63 10.94 -9.11
C PHE A 132 14.94 11.38 -8.52
N HIS A 133 14.95 11.65 -7.22
CA HIS A 133 16.17 11.63 -6.45
C HIS A 133 16.41 10.22 -5.95
N SER A 134 17.65 9.76 -5.94
CA SER A 134 17.98 8.44 -5.41
C SER A 134 18.99 8.57 -4.29
N ILE A 135 18.68 7.91 -3.18
CA ILE A 135 19.60 7.76 -2.04
C ILE A 135 19.97 6.29 -1.99
N PHE A 136 21.25 6.00 -1.88
CA PHE A 136 21.77 4.66 -1.70
C PHE A 136 22.36 4.52 -0.31
N LYS A 137 21.84 3.56 0.47
CA LYS A 137 22.40 3.22 1.78
C LYS A 137 22.66 1.73 1.90
N LEU A 138 23.88 1.44 2.33
CA LEU A 138 24.32 0.11 2.70
C LEU A 138 24.16 -0.06 4.22
N PHE A 139 23.43 -1.09 4.61
CA PHE A 139 23.34 -1.56 5.99
C PHE A 139 23.94 -2.96 6.06
N THR A 140 24.34 -3.38 7.26
CA THR A 140 24.57 -4.81 7.53
C THR A 140 23.25 -5.44 7.95
N ILE A 141 23.07 -6.75 7.72
CA ILE A 141 21.89 -7.50 8.19
C ILE A 141 21.69 -7.35 9.71
N ALA A 142 22.78 -7.33 10.47
CA ALA A 142 22.77 -7.08 11.91
C ALA A 142 22.16 -5.71 12.29
N ASN A 143 22.21 -4.74 11.39
CA ASN A 143 21.70 -3.37 11.58
C ASN A 143 20.31 -3.13 10.96
N HIS A 144 19.52 -4.19 10.71
CA HIS A 144 18.18 -4.04 10.11
C HIS A 144 17.24 -3.08 10.87
N THR A 145 17.39 -2.94 12.19
CA THR A 145 16.64 -1.92 12.96
C THR A 145 17.00 -0.49 12.53
N LYS A 146 18.30 -0.21 12.35
CA LYS A 146 18.75 1.11 11.84
C LYS A 146 18.29 1.36 10.42
N ALA A 147 18.30 0.32 9.57
CA ALA A 147 17.75 0.42 8.20
C ALA A 147 16.27 0.76 8.23
N TYR A 148 15.51 0.13 9.12
CA TYR A 148 14.10 0.41 9.32
C TYR A 148 13.84 1.84 9.80
N GLU A 149 14.57 2.31 10.82
CA GLU A 149 14.47 3.68 11.32
C GLU A 149 14.81 4.70 10.24
N PHE A 150 15.86 4.48 9.47
CA PHE A 150 16.25 5.37 8.38
C PHE A 150 15.17 5.44 7.29
N ILE A 151 14.58 4.30 6.91
CA ILE A 151 13.44 4.26 5.98
C ILE A 151 12.26 5.08 6.50
N LEU A 152 11.93 4.93 7.78
CA LEU A 152 10.83 5.67 8.42
C LEU A 152 11.11 7.18 8.41
N ASP A 153 12.32 7.59 8.79
CA ASP A 153 12.73 9.00 8.78
C ASP A 153 12.60 9.58 7.36
N CYS A 154 13.14 8.90 6.34
CA CYS A 154 13.03 9.32 4.95
C CYS A 154 11.58 9.43 4.49
N ALA A 155 10.73 8.45 4.85
CA ALA A 155 9.32 8.47 4.47
C ALA A 155 8.58 9.67 5.08
N ILE A 156 8.76 9.91 6.38
CA ILE A 156 8.17 11.08 7.06
C ILE A 156 8.67 12.37 6.44
N ASN A 157 9.99 12.51 6.23
CA ASN A 157 10.57 13.72 5.65
C ASN A 157 10.03 13.96 4.22
N CYS A 158 9.84 12.90 3.43
CA CYS A 158 9.19 12.99 2.12
C CYS A 158 7.74 13.45 2.26
N TRP A 159 6.92 12.81 3.10
CA TRP A 159 5.50 13.16 3.25
C TRP A 159 5.29 14.58 3.77
N ALA A 160 6.13 15.05 4.70
CA ALA A 160 6.14 16.43 5.20
C ALA A 160 6.37 17.44 4.07
N ASN A 161 7.18 17.07 3.08
CA ASN A 161 7.47 17.88 1.91
C ASN A 161 6.55 17.60 0.71
N VAL A 162 5.54 16.75 0.86
CA VAL A 162 4.64 16.30 -0.23
C VAL A 162 5.40 15.58 -1.35
N TRP A 163 6.42 14.81 -0.97
CA TRP A 163 7.19 13.96 -1.87
C TRP A 163 6.69 12.53 -1.82
N LYS A 164 6.75 11.88 -2.99
CA LYS A 164 6.54 10.43 -3.10
C LYS A 164 7.83 9.72 -2.72
N ILE A 165 7.70 8.53 -2.14
CA ILE A 165 8.84 7.69 -1.79
C ILE A 165 8.56 6.25 -2.24
N VAL A 166 9.55 5.62 -2.86
CA VAL A 166 9.56 4.18 -3.14
C VAL A 166 10.80 3.56 -2.51
N ILE A 167 10.62 2.44 -1.83
CA ILE A 167 11.75 1.68 -1.29
C ILE A 167 12.18 0.66 -2.33
N VAL A 168 13.48 0.63 -2.60
CA VAL A 168 14.12 -0.37 -3.44
C VAL A 168 15.10 -1.16 -2.58
N LEU A 169 14.72 -2.37 -2.23
CA LEU A 169 15.55 -3.30 -1.47
C LEU A 169 16.43 -4.10 -2.42
N SER A 170 17.74 -4.05 -2.24
CA SER A 170 18.65 -4.90 -2.99
C SER A 170 18.96 -6.18 -2.24
N SER A 171 18.92 -7.28 -2.99
CA SER A 171 19.30 -8.62 -2.57
C SER A 171 20.30 -9.17 -3.57
N ASP A 172 21.51 -9.46 -3.14
CA ASP A 172 22.35 -10.40 -3.90
C ASP A 172 21.93 -11.85 -3.57
N LEU A 173 22.69 -12.81 -4.11
CA LEU A 173 22.53 -14.23 -3.80
C LEU A 173 23.05 -14.63 -2.40
N ASN A 174 23.86 -13.77 -1.77
CA ASN A 174 24.47 -14.02 -0.47
C ASN A 174 23.51 -13.68 0.68
N VAL A 175 22.55 -12.78 0.47
CA VAL A 175 21.46 -12.52 1.42
C VAL A 175 20.38 -13.60 1.30
N ASP A 176 20.03 -14.24 2.41
CA ASP A 176 18.96 -15.23 2.42
C ASP A 176 17.64 -14.55 2.04
N LYS A 177 16.91 -15.16 1.08
CA LYS A 177 15.55 -14.77 0.71
C LYS A 177 14.65 -14.60 1.93
N LYS A 178 14.82 -15.45 2.95
CA LYS A 178 14.04 -15.40 4.19
C LYS A 178 14.24 -14.08 4.93
N GLU A 179 15.47 -13.59 5.04
CA GLU A 179 15.80 -12.35 5.75
C GLU A 179 15.14 -11.14 5.10
N ILE A 180 15.19 -11.04 3.76
CA ILE A 180 14.51 -9.95 3.04
C ILE A 180 13.00 -10.05 3.17
N CYS A 181 12.45 -11.26 3.08
CA CYS A 181 11.02 -11.45 3.30
C CYS A 181 10.61 -11.06 4.73
N GLU A 182 11.42 -11.36 5.74
CA GLU A 182 11.19 -10.93 7.12
C GLU A 182 11.31 -9.42 7.28
N PHE A 183 12.29 -8.79 6.64
CA PHE A 183 12.45 -7.34 6.63
C PHE A 183 11.25 -6.64 5.98
N VAL A 184 10.81 -7.10 4.80
CA VAL A 184 9.61 -6.60 4.14
C VAL A 184 8.38 -6.82 5.01
N ARG A 185 8.25 -7.97 5.69
CA ARG A 185 7.14 -8.20 6.64
C ARG A 185 7.18 -7.20 7.80
N LYS A 186 8.36 -6.87 8.34
CA LYS A 186 8.51 -5.83 9.38
C LYS A 186 8.06 -4.46 8.86
N ILE A 187 8.48 -4.06 7.66
CA ILE A 187 8.00 -2.83 7.00
C ILE A 187 6.47 -2.87 6.85
N ARG A 188 5.89 -3.99 6.39
CA ARG A 188 4.45 -4.15 6.16
C ARG A 188 3.58 -4.19 7.41
N LYS A 189 4.14 -4.44 8.59
CA LYS A 189 3.40 -4.27 9.86
C LYS A 189 3.05 -2.82 10.15
N ILE A 190 3.81 -1.88 9.59
CA ILE A 190 3.69 -0.45 9.87
C ILE A 190 3.20 0.30 8.63
N PHE A 191 3.77 0.02 7.46
CA PHE A 191 3.37 0.63 6.20
C PHE A 191 2.62 -0.37 5.32
N ASN A 192 1.31 -0.16 5.17
CA ASN A 192 0.55 -0.92 4.20
C ASN A 192 0.91 -0.48 2.76
N ARG A 193 0.29 -1.09 1.76
CA ARG A 193 0.60 -0.81 0.34
C ARG A 193 0.07 0.51 -0.18
N LEU A 194 -0.90 1.10 0.50
CA LEU A 194 -1.36 2.45 0.20
C LEU A 194 -0.37 3.49 0.74
N THR A 195 0.44 3.10 1.74
CA THR A 195 1.38 3.99 2.42
C THR A 195 2.75 4.02 1.75
N LEU A 196 3.30 2.86 1.39
CA LEU A 196 4.69 2.77 0.94
C LEU A 196 4.90 1.63 -0.05
N ASP A 197 5.47 1.95 -1.21
CA ASP A 197 5.79 0.93 -2.20
C ASP A 197 7.16 0.32 -1.95
N VAL A 198 7.24 -0.99 -2.16
CA VAL A 198 8.46 -1.77 -1.92
C VAL A 198 8.74 -2.61 -3.15
N ILE A 199 9.89 -2.34 -3.76
CA ILE A 199 10.47 -3.10 -4.85
C ILE A 199 11.67 -3.85 -4.28
N VAL A 200 11.79 -5.13 -4.59
CA VAL A 200 12.95 -5.96 -4.27
C VAL A 200 13.67 -6.25 -5.57
N ILE A 201 14.92 -5.84 -5.68
CA ILE A 201 15.77 -6.20 -6.81
C ILE A 201 16.63 -7.38 -6.38
N ARG A 202 16.71 -8.40 -7.24
CA ARG A 202 17.59 -9.54 -7.03
C ARG A 202 18.47 -9.80 -8.24
N SER A 203 19.78 -9.80 -8.02
CA SER A 203 20.75 -10.26 -9.02
C SER A 203 20.90 -11.78 -8.94
N VAL A 204 21.02 -12.46 -10.08
CA VAL A 204 21.26 -13.91 -10.17
C VAL A 204 22.45 -14.21 -11.09
N SER A 205 23.14 -15.33 -10.84
CA SER A 205 24.30 -15.76 -11.62
C SER A 205 23.90 -16.30 -13.00
N GLU A 206 24.80 -16.18 -13.97
CA GLU A 206 24.63 -16.57 -15.37
C GLU A 206 24.14 -18.02 -15.55
N SER A 207 24.67 -18.98 -14.78
CA SER A 207 24.24 -20.40 -14.84
C SER A 207 22.76 -20.63 -14.45
N ILE A 208 22.23 -19.81 -13.54
CA ILE A 208 20.83 -19.85 -13.08
C ILE A 208 19.95 -19.03 -14.04
N PHE A 209 20.49 -17.94 -14.60
CA PHE A 209 19.80 -17.10 -15.57
C PHE A 209 19.59 -17.80 -16.92
N GLN A 210 20.66 -18.39 -17.48
CA GLN A 210 20.66 -19.09 -18.77
C GLN A 210 19.76 -20.34 -18.79
N SER A 211 19.59 -21.01 -17.66
CA SER A 211 18.75 -22.21 -17.59
C SER A 211 17.25 -21.88 -17.56
N HIS A 212 16.80 -20.80 -16.91
CA HIS A 212 15.36 -20.62 -16.65
C HIS A 212 14.80 -19.19 -16.50
N LEU A 213 15.58 -18.11 -16.69
CA LEU A 213 15.11 -16.74 -16.40
C LEU A 213 15.54 -15.75 -17.49
N LYS A 214 14.60 -15.33 -18.35
CA LYS A 214 14.58 -13.94 -18.87
C LYS A 214 14.06 -13.02 -17.75
N TRP A 215 14.18 -11.70 -17.90
CA TRP A 215 13.62 -10.70 -16.98
C TRP A 215 12.24 -11.13 -16.44
N LYS A 216 12.11 -11.34 -15.12
CA LYS A 216 10.86 -11.80 -14.50
C LYS A 216 10.43 -10.85 -13.41
N ILE A 217 9.26 -10.26 -13.59
CA ILE A 217 8.58 -9.47 -12.57
C ILE A 217 7.67 -10.41 -11.79
N ILE A 218 7.96 -10.60 -10.50
CA ILE A 218 7.11 -11.38 -9.61
C ILE A 218 6.36 -10.40 -8.73
N LYS A 219 5.04 -10.35 -8.90
CA LYS A 219 4.17 -9.55 -8.05
C LYS A 219 3.76 -10.41 -6.86
N ASP A 220 4.38 -10.18 -5.71
CA ASP A 220 3.76 -10.59 -4.45
C ASP A 220 2.64 -9.59 -4.17
N LYS A 221 1.69 -9.99 -3.34
CA LYS A 221 0.76 -9.02 -2.79
C LYS A 221 1.59 -7.86 -2.18
N SER A 222 2.61 -8.15 -1.37
CA SER A 222 3.31 -7.20 -0.48
C SER A 222 4.48 -6.42 -1.08
N PHE A 223 5.02 -6.84 -2.22
CA PHE A 223 6.16 -6.19 -2.89
C PHE A 223 6.27 -6.69 -4.34
N VAL A 224 7.04 -5.98 -5.17
CA VAL A 224 7.39 -6.43 -6.51
C VAL A 224 8.83 -6.91 -6.53
N VAL A 225 9.12 -8.08 -7.10
CA VAL A 225 10.49 -8.56 -7.33
C VAL A 225 10.89 -8.35 -8.78
N VAL A 226 12.05 -7.74 -8.99
CA VAL A 226 12.73 -7.61 -10.28
C VAL A 226 13.98 -8.48 -10.24
N VAL A 227 14.07 -9.48 -11.12
CA VAL A 227 15.22 -10.39 -11.23
C VAL A 227 16.02 -10.07 -12.49
N TYR A 228 17.34 -9.92 -12.34
CA TYR A 228 18.25 -9.56 -13.43
C TYR A 228 19.58 -10.30 -13.43
N GLU A 229 20.22 -10.34 -14.61
CA GLU A 229 21.56 -10.88 -14.83
C GLU A 229 22.62 -9.81 -14.61
N LYS A 230 23.67 -10.11 -13.84
CA LYS A 230 24.79 -9.19 -13.53
C LYS A 230 25.81 -9.06 -14.68
N ASP A 231 25.38 -9.29 -15.92
CA ASP A 231 26.22 -9.12 -17.10
C ASP A 231 26.32 -7.64 -17.44
N LYS A 232 27.56 -7.12 -17.58
CA LYS A 232 27.84 -5.70 -17.84
C LYS A 232 27.13 -5.19 -19.09
N ASP A 233 26.97 -6.04 -20.10
CA ASP A 233 26.34 -5.66 -21.36
C ASP A 233 24.80 -5.51 -21.25
N LYS A 234 24.19 -6.07 -20.20
CA LYS A 234 22.73 -6.03 -19.95
C LYS A 234 22.30 -5.15 -18.77
N ILE A 235 23.23 -4.41 -18.16
CA ILE A 235 22.94 -3.47 -17.06
C ILE A 235 21.94 -2.38 -17.49
N LYS A 236 22.05 -1.87 -18.72
CA LYS A 236 21.14 -0.84 -19.26
C LYS A 236 19.69 -1.33 -19.35
N GLU A 237 19.48 -2.57 -19.78
CA GLU A 237 18.15 -3.18 -19.81
C GLU A 237 17.59 -3.38 -18.39
N SER A 238 18.43 -3.81 -17.44
CA SER A 238 18.05 -3.93 -16.01
C SER A 238 17.54 -2.62 -15.44
N PHE A 239 18.27 -1.56 -15.74
CA PHE A 239 17.96 -0.21 -15.31
C PHE A 239 16.62 0.25 -15.88
N GLY A 240 16.34 -0.03 -17.16
CA GLY A 240 15.05 0.29 -17.77
C GLY A 240 13.86 -0.42 -17.11
N VAL A 241 13.99 -1.72 -16.76
CA VAL A 241 12.93 -2.46 -16.03
C VAL A 241 12.71 -1.86 -14.65
N LEU A 242 13.79 -1.56 -13.93
CA LEU A 242 13.72 -0.95 -12.61
C LEU A 242 13.04 0.42 -12.66
N LEU A 243 13.46 1.29 -13.58
CA LEU A 243 12.85 2.59 -13.79
C LEU A 243 11.39 2.46 -14.15
N TYR A 244 11.02 1.53 -15.03
CA TYR A 244 9.62 1.26 -15.35
C TYR A 244 8.80 0.93 -14.10
N GLU A 245 9.30 0.04 -13.24
CA GLU A 245 8.60 -0.33 -12.01
C GLU A 245 8.50 0.83 -11.02
N ILE A 246 9.56 1.62 -10.86
CA ILE A 246 9.58 2.84 -10.05
C ILE A 246 8.58 3.89 -10.59
N CYS A 247 8.60 4.18 -11.89
CA CYS A 247 7.70 5.13 -12.55
C CYS A 247 6.23 4.69 -12.48
N ARG A 248 5.95 3.41 -12.74
CA ARG A 248 4.59 2.86 -12.69
C ARG A 248 3.99 2.98 -11.29
N VAL A 249 4.78 2.72 -10.27
CA VAL A 249 4.38 2.87 -8.87
C VAL A 249 3.95 4.32 -8.60
N GLN A 250 4.69 5.30 -9.10
CA GLN A 250 4.40 6.72 -8.85
C GLN A 250 3.25 7.31 -9.65
N GLN A 251 3.02 6.85 -10.88
CA GLN A 251 1.92 7.35 -11.72
C GLN A 251 0.55 6.96 -11.17
N SER A 252 0.46 5.99 -10.26
CA SER A 252 -0.80 5.54 -9.65
C SER A 252 -1.41 6.52 -8.62
N THR A 253 -0.73 7.63 -8.30
CA THR A 253 -1.03 8.47 -7.12
C THR A 253 -1.17 9.98 -7.38
N GLU A 254 -1.32 10.46 -8.61
CA GLU A 254 -1.75 11.85 -8.86
C GLU A 254 -3.25 12.01 -8.56
N ARG A 255 -3.61 11.99 -7.28
CA ARG A 255 -4.98 12.21 -6.83
C ARG A 255 -5.13 13.63 -6.29
N SER A 256 -6.05 14.40 -6.87
CA SER A 256 -6.42 15.72 -6.36
C SER A 256 -7.19 15.67 -5.02
N TYR A 257 -7.75 14.50 -4.68
CA TYR A 257 -8.50 14.25 -3.45
C TYR A 257 -8.53 12.74 -3.14
N ILE A 258 -8.77 12.39 -1.87
CA ILE A 258 -9.00 11.01 -1.42
C ILE A 258 -10.41 10.90 -0.87
N TYR A 259 -11.21 10.02 -1.47
CA TYR A 259 -12.49 9.57 -0.92
C TYR A 259 -12.31 8.34 -0.03
N PHE A 260 -13.03 8.31 1.07
CA PHE A 260 -13.12 7.15 1.95
C PHE A 260 -14.55 6.99 2.49
N TYR A 261 -15.09 5.78 2.52
CA TYR A 261 -16.38 5.48 3.18
C TYR A 261 -16.67 3.99 3.29
N SER A 262 -16.54 3.23 2.20
CA SER A 262 -16.94 1.82 2.14
C SER A 262 -15.88 0.89 2.70
N LYS A 263 -16.31 -0.21 3.33
CA LYS A 263 -15.42 -1.24 3.91
C LYS A 263 -14.46 -1.87 2.91
N TYR A 264 -14.83 -1.88 1.63
CA TYR A 264 -14.04 -2.51 0.57
C TYR A 264 -13.20 -1.52 -0.24
N ASP A 265 -13.33 -0.22 0.06
CA ASP A 265 -12.58 0.83 -0.61
C ASP A 265 -11.28 1.16 0.16
N PRO A 266 -10.25 1.67 -0.52
CA PRO A 266 -9.06 2.20 0.14
C PRO A 266 -9.42 3.24 1.20
N TYR A 267 -8.61 3.32 2.25
CA TYR A 267 -8.74 4.32 3.32
C TYR A 267 -10.01 4.20 4.18
N TYR A 268 -10.72 3.07 4.14
CA TYR A 268 -11.83 2.80 5.06
C TYR A 268 -11.43 3.00 6.54
N GLU A 269 -10.16 2.80 6.85
CA GLU A 269 -9.56 3.01 8.16
C GLU A 269 -9.70 4.44 8.67
N PHE A 270 -9.96 5.43 7.82
CA PHE A 270 -10.22 6.81 8.22
C PHE A 270 -11.64 7.02 8.76
N THR A 271 -12.58 6.12 8.46
CA THR A 271 -13.93 6.20 9.02
C THR A 271 -13.94 5.94 10.53
N ASN A 272 -14.95 6.46 11.22
CA ASN A 272 -15.18 6.16 12.64
C ASN A 272 -15.71 4.73 12.88
N PHE A 273 -16.18 4.09 11.81
CA PHE A 273 -16.73 2.75 11.83
C PHE A 273 -15.67 1.67 11.69
N PHE A 274 -14.42 2.04 11.41
CA PHE A 274 -13.31 1.10 11.35
C PHE A 274 -13.13 0.39 12.71
N PRO A 275 -13.13 -0.95 12.75
CA PRO A 275 -13.13 -1.72 13.99
C PRO A 275 -11.74 -1.78 14.62
N VAL A 276 -11.32 -0.68 15.25
CA VAL A 276 -10.05 -0.59 15.98
C VAL A 276 -10.29 -0.08 17.41
N PRO A 277 -9.85 -0.83 18.44
CA PRO A 277 -10.03 -0.39 19.82
C PRO A 277 -9.19 0.84 20.16
N VAL A 278 -9.76 1.75 20.95
CA VAL A 278 -9.07 2.95 21.46
C VAL A 278 -9.25 3.07 22.95
N ILE A 279 -8.21 3.50 23.68
CA ILE A 279 -8.26 3.74 25.11
C ILE A 279 -8.36 5.25 25.33
N ILE A 280 -9.44 5.74 25.95
CA ILE A 280 -9.64 7.16 26.22
C ILE A 280 -10.06 7.29 27.68
N ASP A 281 -9.37 8.14 28.43
CA ASP A 281 -9.54 8.31 29.89
C ASP A 281 -9.40 6.98 30.66
N GLY A 282 -8.43 6.15 30.25
CA GLY A 282 -8.20 4.82 30.84
C GLY A 282 -9.26 3.77 30.50
N VAL A 283 -10.26 4.12 29.68
CA VAL A 283 -11.35 3.22 29.30
C VAL A 283 -11.16 2.73 27.86
N LYS A 284 -11.23 1.41 27.65
CA LYS A 284 -11.19 0.81 26.32
C LYS A 284 -12.55 0.88 25.63
N TRP A 285 -12.56 1.38 24.40
CA TRP A 285 -13.70 1.48 23.50
C TRP A 285 -13.47 0.59 22.27
N PRO A 286 -14.47 -0.18 21.79
CA PRO A 286 -14.30 -1.06 20.64
C PRO A 286 -13.98 -0.33 19.33
N THR A 287 -14.57 0.86 19.13
CA THR A 287 -14.31 1.74 17.98
C THR A 287 -14.39 3.21 18.40
N THR A 288 -13.95 4.13 17.53
CA THR A 288 -14.13 5.57 17.78
C THR A 288 -15.60 5.98 17.77
N GLU A 289 -16.44 5.32 16.97
CA GLU A 289 -17.89 5.52 16.96
C GLU A 289 -18.51 5.19 18.33
N ASN A 290 -18.06 4.13 19.02
CA ASN A 290 -18.57 3.80 20.36
C ASN A 290 -18.33 4.94 21.35
N TYR A 291 -17.11 5.47 21.38
CA TYR A 291 -16.79 6.60 22.26
C TYR A 291 -17.62 7.83 21.89
N PHE A 292 -17.64 8.19 20.60
CA PHE A 292 -18.38 9.36 20.12
C PHE A 292 -19.89 9.29 20.45
N GLN A 293 -20.50 8.13 20.30
CA GLN A 293 -21.91 7.91 20.64
C GLN A 293 -22.15 7.97 22.14
N ALA A 294 -21.24 7.44 22.97
CA ALA A 294 -21.36 7.51 24.42
C ALA A 294 -21.26 8.95 24.95
N GLN A 295 -20.38 9.78 24.38
CA GLN A 295 -20.18 11.17 24.82
C GLN A 295 -21.37 12.09 24.58
N LYS A 296 -22.38 11.64 23.84
CA LYS A 296 -23.68 12.32 23.73
C LYS A 296 -24.44 12.37 25.05
N PHE A 297 -24.13 11.49 26.00
CA PHE A 297 -24.91 11.29 27.21
C PHE A 297 -24.08 11.51 28.47
N LYS A 298 -24.71 12.07 29.51
CA LYS A 298 -24.13 12.12 30.87
C LYS A 298 -24.50 10.88 31.71
N CYS A 299 -25.48 10.09 31.25
CA CYS A 299 -25.98 8.93 31.99
C CYS A 299 -25.03 7.73 31.83
N GLN A 300 -24.36 7.34 32.91
CA GLN A 300 -23.38 6.25 32.91
C GLN A 300 -23.95 4.90 32.45
N ARG A 301 -25.25 4.64 32.70
CA ARG A 301 -25.92 3.42 32.23
C ARG A 301 -25.91 3.33 30.69
N ILE A 302 -26.27 4.42 30.02
CA ILE A 302 -26.30 4.52 28.56
C ILE A 302 -24.87 4.43 28.00
N CYS A 303 -23.92 5.17 28.58
CA CYS A 303 -22.52 5.12 28.16
C CYS A 303 -21.94 3.70 28.25
N ASN A 304 -22.23 2.97 29.33
CA ASN A 304 -21.78 1.60 29.51
C ASN A 304 -22.46 0.62 28.54
N GLU A 305 -23.72 0.84 28.17
CA GLU A 305 -24.43 0.05 27.16
C GLU A 305 -23.74 0.18 25.79
N ILE A 306 -23.51 1.43 25.36
CA ILE A 306 -22.80 1.75 24.11
C ILE A 306 -21.35 1.23 24.12
N ARG A 307 -20.68 1.24 25.28
CA ARG A 307 -19.30 0.75 25.38
C ARG A 307 -19.17 -0.76 25.20
N LYS A 308 -20.18 -1.53 25.61
CA LYS A 308 -20.12 -3.01 25.63
C LYS A 308 -20.30 -3.64 24.25
N VAL A 309 -20.98 -2.96 23.33
CA VAL A 309 -21.25 -3.49 21.99
C VAL A 309 -20.02 -3.42 21.10
N GLN A 310 -19.74 -4.49 20.34
CA GLN A 310 -18.53 -4.58 19.53
C GLN A 310 -18.65 -3.85 18.18
N SER A 311 -19.87 -3.65 17.69
CA SER A 311 -20.12 -3.04 16.39
C SER A 311 -20.35 -1.54 16.50
N ALA A 312 -19.61 -0.75 15.72
CA ALA A 312 -19.84 0.68 15.54
C ALA A 312 -21.29 0.98 15.14
N ARG A 313 -21.89 0.13 14.29
CA ARG A 313 -23.29 0.28 13.86
C ARG A 313 -24.27 0.10 15.02
N GLU A 314 -24.00 -0.84 15.91
CA GLU A 314 -24.84 -1.09 17.08
C GLU A 314 -24.74 0.07 18.07
N ALA A 315 -23.52 0.58 18.32
CA ALA A 315 -23.30 1.79 19.11
C ALA A 315 -24.07 3.00 18.56
N PHE A 316 -24.03 3.20 17.24
CA PHE A 316 -24.80 4.24 16.56
C PHE A 316 -26.32 4.07 16.78
N ASN A 317 -26.85 2.85 16.64
CA ASN A 317 -28.27 2.57 16.82
C ASN A 317 -28.72 2.81 18.27
N ILE A 318 -27.95 2.35 19.26
CA ILE A 318 -28.25 2.59 20.68
C ILE A 318 -28.24 4.09 20.99
N GLY A 319 -27.24 4.82 20.48
CA GLY A 319 -27.19 6.27 20.63
C GLY A 319 -28.45 6.96 20.08
N ARG A 320 -28.95 6.53 18.93
CA ARG A 320 -30.21 7.03 18.35
C ARG A 320 -31.43 6.72 19.22
N CYS A 321 -31.52 5.51 19.77
CA CYS A 321 -32.63 5.13 20.67
C CYS A 321 -32.73 6.04 21.91
N TYR A 322 -31.60 6.59 22.35
CA TYR A 322 -31.52 7.48 23.51
C TYR A 322 -31.42 8.97 23.18
N ASP A 323 -31.63 9.40 21.92
CA ASP A 323 -31.43 10.79 21.48
C ASP A 323 -32.13 11.84 22.38
N ARG A 324 -33.27 11.50 23.01
CA ARG A 324 -33.99 12.38 23.97
C ARG A 324 -33.21 12.73 25.24
N TYR A 325 -32.18 11.94 25.59
CA TYR A 325 -31.32 12.15 26.76
C TYR A 325 -29.97 12.79 26.40
N LYS A 326 -29.81 13.21 25.14
CA LYS A 326 -28.60 13.88 24.67
C LYS A 326 -28.35 15.16 25.46
N ARG A 327 -27.09 15.39 25.82
CA ARG A 327 -26.65 16.59 26.51
C ARG A 327 -26.98 17.86 25.69
N HIS A 328 -27.37 18.93 26.38
CA HIS A 328 -27.83 20.18 25.75
C HIS A 328 -26.71 20.95 25.04
N ASP A 329 -25.47 20.78 25.47
CA ASP A 329 -24.28 21.45 24.94
C ASP A 329 -23.62 20.70 23.77
N TRP A 330 -24.19 19.58 23.33
CA TRP A 330 -23.62 18.74 22.26
C TRP A 330 -23.33 19.51 20.96
N GLU A 331 -24.23 20.41 20.60
CA GLU A 331 -24.17 21.24 19.39
C GLU A 331 -23.64 22.66 19.67
N LEU A 332 -23.32 22.97 20.93
CA LEU A 332 -22.88 24.31 21.33
C LEU A 332 -21.36 24.46 21.23
N LYS A 333 -20.92 25.71 21.11
CA LYS A 333 -19.49 26.06 21.20
C LYS A 333 -19.01 25.94 22.65
N ILE A 334 -17.80 25.42 22.83
CA ILE A 334 -17.09 25.42 24.08
C ILE A 334 -16.59 26.85 24.34
N SER A 335 -16.92 27.40 25.52
CA SER A 335 -16.50 28.74 25.91
C SER A 335 -14.97 28.85 25.91
N GLY A 336 -14.44 29.92 25.32
CA GLY A 336 -13.01 30.20 25.25
C GLY A 336 -12.24 29.51 24.11
N THR A 337 -12.76 28.45 23.48
CA THR A 337 -12.06 27.78 22.34
C THR A 337 -12.73 28.04 20.99
N GLY A 338 -14.04 28.32 20.98
CA GLY A 338 -14.82 28.48 19.76
C GLY A 338 -15.15 27.17 19.03
N GLU A 339 -14.64 26.02 19.50
CA GLU A 339 -14.91 24.70 18.93
C GLU A 339 -16.29 24.18 19.35
N ILE A 340 -16.99 23.48 18.46
CA ILE A 340 -18.27 22.82 18.79
C ILE A 340 -17.98 21.55 19.61
N PHE A 341 -18.74 21.31 20.68
CA PHE A 341 -18.49 20.19 21.60
C PHE A 341 -18.33 18.83 20.89
N LYS A 342 -19.25 18.47 19.98
CA LYS A 342 -19.15 17.22 19.20
C LYS A 342 -17.92 17.15 18.30
N GLU A 343 -17.48 18.28 17.73
CA GLU A 343 -16.27 18.33 16.91
C GLU A 343 -15.02 18.13 17.78
N ASN A 344 -14.98 18.70 18.98
CA ASN A 344 -13.90 18.47 19.94
C ASN A 344 -13.83 17.01 20.41
N VAL A 345 -14.99 16.37 20.67
CA VAL A 345 -15.03 14.93 20.95
C VAL A 345 -14.46 14.13 19.79
N MET A 346 -14.90 14.42 18.56
CA MET A 346 -14.40 13.74 17.35
C MET A 346 -12.88 13.91 17.21
N ARG A 347 -12.38 15.14 17.32
CA ARG A 347 -10.95 15.46 17.24
C ARG A 347 -10.14 14.68 18.27
N THR A 348 -10.56 14.71 19.54
CA THR A 348 -9.91 13.97 20.64
C THR A 348 -9.86 12.47 20.34
N THR A 349 -10.98 11.91 19.89
CA THR A 349 -11.08 10.47 19.58
C THR A 349 -10.17 10.06 18.43
N LEU A 350 -10.06 10.90 17.40
CA LEU A 350 -9.17 10.65 16.26
C LEU A 350 -7.71 10.79 16.66
N ILE A 351 -7.35 11.79 17.47
CA ILE A 351 -6.00 11.91 18.03
C ILE A 351 -5.64 10.60 18.74
N GLU A 352 -6.49 10.11 19.64
CA GLU A 352 -6.25 8.84 20.35
C GLU A 352 -6.14 7.64 19.42
N LYS A 353 -7.03 7.53 18.43
CA LYS A 353 -6.99 6.46 17.42
C LYS A 353 -5.65 6.42 16.68
N PHE A 354 -5.23 7.54 16.10
CA PHE A 354 -4.01 7.56 15.31
C PHE A 354 -2.77 7.50 16.20
N GLY A 355 -2.82 8.02 17.42
CA GLY A 355 -1.71 7.94 18.37
C GLY A 355 -1.42 6.53 18.86
N GLN A 356 -2.47 5.74 19.11
CA GLN A 356 -2.35 4.37 19.61
C GLN A 356 -2.06 3.34 18.49
N HIS A 357 -2.32 3.69 17.23
CA HIS A 357 -2.18 2.78 16.09
C HIS A 357 -1.23 3.33 15.02
N MET A 358 0.07 3.06 15.20
CA MET A 358 1.15 3.54 14.32
C MET A 358 0.89 3.32 12.82
N HIS A 359 0.39 2.14 12.44
CA HIS A 359 0.11 1.83 11.03
C HIS A 359 -1.00 2.73 10.44
N LEU A 360 -1.98 3.13 11.25
CA LEU A 360 -3.01 4.10 10.84
C LEU A 360 -2.44 5.51 10.80
N LYS A 361 -1.60 5.87 11.78
CA LYS A 361 -0.91 7.18 11.81
C LYS A 361 -0.16 7.40 10.50
N TYR A 362 0.70 6.45 10.12
CA TYR A 362 1.51 6.59 8.92
C TYR A 362 0.70 6.49 7.64
N LEU A 363 -0.41 5.73 7.61
CA LEU A 363 -1.37 5.78 6.51
C LEU A 363 -1.99 7.19 6.35
N LEU A 364 -2.29 7.88 7.46
CA LEU A 364 -2.79 9.25 7.41
C LEU A 364 -1.70 10.23 6.96
N LEU A 365 -0.48 10.12 7.50
CA LEU A 365 0.64 11.00 7.12
C LEU A 365 1.03 10.84 5.65
N SER A 366 0.98 9.61 5.10
CA SER A 366 1.33 9.35 3.70
C SER A 366 0.37 9.97 2.69
N THR A 367 -0.78 10.48 3.13
CA THR A 367 -1.68 11.28 2.27
C THR A 367 -1.11 12.66 1.94
N GLY A 368 0.00 13.07 2.57
CA GLY A 368 0.65 14.36 2.32
C GLY A 368 -0.30 15.52 2.61
N ASN A 369 -0.48 16.41 1.63
CA ASN A 369 -1.43 17.52 1.71
C ASN A 369 -2.76 17.24 0.96
N ILE A 370 -2.99 16.01 0.48
CA ILE A 370 -4.17 15.69 -0.34
C ILE A 370 -5.43 15.88 0.50
N PRO A 371 -6.45 16.61 0.00
CA PRO A 371 -7.74 16.73 0.66
C PRO A 371 -8.42 15.38 0.90
N LEU A 372 -8.98 15.20 2.10
CA LEU A 372 -9.66 13.98 2.51
C LEU A 372 -11.17 14.24 2.59
N PHE A 373 -11.97 13.36 1.98
CA PHE A 373 -13.42 13.47 1.91
C PHE A 373 -14.10 12.16 2.36
N GLU A 374 -14.94 12.25 3.38
CA GLU A 374 -15.82 11.13 3.74
C GLU A 374 -16.98 11.09 2.74
N HIS A 375 -16.91 10.19 1.77
CA HIS A 375 -17.77 10.21 0.59
C HIS A 375 -19.09 9.50 0.84
N THR A 376 -20.12 10.24 1.25
CA THR A 376 -21.42 9.65 1.60
C THR A 376 -22.60 10.58 1.40
N LYS A 377 -23.69 10.03 0.85
CA LYS A 377 -24.99 10.70 0.73
C LYS A 377 -25.82 10.70 2.01
N ASN A 378 -25.40 9.93 3.02
CA ASN A 378 -26.21 9.66 4.21
C ASN A 378 -25.97 10.66 5.35
N ASP A 379 -24.89 11.44 5.29
CA ASP A 379 -24.51 12.40 6.33
C ASP A 379 -23.95 13.67 5.69
N LEU A 380 -24.72 14.77 5.77
CA LEU A 380 -24.35 16.07 5.23
C LEU A 380 -23.49 16.90 6.19
N TYR A 381 -23.29 16.45 7.43
CA TYR A 381 -22.44 17.16 8.39
C TYR A 381 -21.03 16.60 8.42
N TRP A 382 -20.90 15.29 8.67
CA TRP A 382 -19.59 14.64 8.74
C TRP A 382 -19.03 14.33 7.35
N GLY A 383 -19.89 13.92 6.43
CA GLY A 383 -19.56 13.62 5.04
C GLY A 383 -19.72 14.77 4.05
N ASP A 384 -19.30 14.53 2.82
CA ASP A 384 -19.34 15.48 1.69
C ASP A 384 -20.68 15.53 0.93
N GLY A 385 -21.63 14.67 1.28
CA GLY A 385 -22.92 14.58 0.60
C GLY A 385 -22.93 13.73 -0.68
N GLY A 386 -21.88 12.95 -0.94
CA GLY A 386 -21.77 12.07 -2.10
C GLY A 386 -21.62 12.87 -3.40
N ASP A 387 -22.16 12.33 -4.50
CA ASP A 387 -22.00 12.91 -5.84
C ASP A 387 -22.55 14.34 -6.00
N PHE A 388 -23.48 14.76 -5.12
CA PHE A 388 -24.05 16.11 -5.15
C PHE A 388 -23.18 17.16 -4.44
N GLY A 389 -22.19 16.73 -3.64
CA GLY A 389 -21.17 17.60 -3.04
C GLY A 389 -21.69 18.70 -2.09
N ARG A 390 -22.81 18.46 -1.39
CA ARG A 390 -23.46 19.47 -0.52
C ARG A 390 -23.20 19.31 0.98
N GLY A 391 -22.41 18.31 1.37
CA GLY A 391 -22.06 18.06 2.76
C GLY A 391 -20.89 18.93 3.24
N GLN A 392 -20.78 19.09 4.56
CA GLN A 392 -19.73 19.93 5.17
C GLN A 392 -18.38 19.24 5.29
N ASN A 393 -18.31 17.91 5.10
CA ASN A 393 -17.09 17.10 5.20
C ASN A 393 -16.28 17.36 6.49
N LYS A 394 -16.98 17.54 7.62
CA LYS A 394 -16.32 17.87 8.89
C LYS A 394 -15.33 16.79 9.34
N LEU A 395 -15.60 15.52 9.04
CA LEU A 395 -14.69 14.44 9.41
C LEU A 395 -13.38 14.55 8.63
N GLY A 396 -13.46 14.73 7.31
CA GLY A 396 -12.29 14.92 6.46
C GLY A 396 -11.44 16.12 6.88
N ILE A 397 -12.07 17.24 7.25
CA ILE A 397 -11.38 18.45 7.73
C ILE A 397 -10.67 18.18 9.07
N ILE A 398 -11.32 17.50 10.02
CA ILE A 398 -10.69 17.17 11.31
C ILE A 398 -9.53 16.19 11.11
N LEU A 399 -9.67 15.20 10.24
CA LEU A 399 -8.58 14.27 9.91
C LEU A 399 -7.36 14.99 9.35
N GLN A 400 -7.55 16.01 8.50
CA GLN A 400 -6.45 16.82 7.97
C GLN A 400 -5.74 17.60 9.09
N LYS A 401 -6.47 18.15 10.06
CA LYS A 401 -5.85 18.79 11.25
C LYS A 401 -5.11 17.79 12.13
N VAL A 402 -5.66 16.59 12.33
CA VAL A 402 -4.98 15.51 13.08
C VAL A 402 -3.72 15.05 12.34
N ARG A 403 -3.76 15.00 11.01
CA ARG A 403 -2.59 14.73 10.16
C ARG A 403 -1.51 15.79 10.37
N GLU A 404 -1.86 17.06 10.32
CA GLU A 404 -0.92 18.17 10.57
C GLU A 404 -0.31 18.10 11.97
N PHE A 405 -1.13 17.84 12.99
CA PHE A 405 -0.67 17.65 14.38
C PHE A 405 0.40 16.55 14.47
N TYR A 406 0.12 15.37 13.92
CA TYR A 406 1.08 14.26 13.95
C TYR A 406 2.28 14.48 13.03
N MET A 407 2.11 15.16 11.90
CA MET A 407 3.23 15.49 11.02
C MET A 407 4.22 16.40 11.73
N LEU A 408 3.75 17.44 12.41
CA LEU A 408 4.59 18.34 13.19
C LEU A 408 5.35 17.59 14.30
N ASP A 409 4.66 16.72 15.04
CA ASP A 409 5.28 15.89 16.08
C ASP A 409 6.39 14.98 15.53
N GLU A 410 6.14 14.28 14.42
CA GLU A 410 7.16 13.40 13.81
C GLU A 410 8.32 14.20 13.21
N VAL A 411 8.05 15.32 12.54
CA VAL A 411 9.08 16.22 12.00
C VAL A 411 9.95 16.77 13.13
N GLN A 412 9.38 17.17 14.27
CA GLN A 412 10.14 17.65 15.43
C GLN A 412 11.03 16.56 16.04
N LYS A 413 10.56 15.30 16.09
CA LYS A 413 11.38 14.17 16.55
C LYS A 413 12.57 13.93 15.62
N ILE A 414 12.36 13.96 14.30
CA ILE A 414 13.43 13.82 13.32
C ILE A 414 14.38 15.02 13.42
N ALA A 415 13.87 16.26 13.50
CA ALA A 415 14.66 17.47 13.69
C ALA A 415 15.59 17.38 14.90
N SER A 416 15.07 16.88 16.02
CA SER A 416 15.84 16.65 17.24
C SER A 416 16.88 15.55 17.08
N LYS A 417 16.57 14.49 16.32
CA LYS A 417 17.49 13.38 16.06
C LYS A 417 18.70 13.80 15.21
N TYR A 418 18.50 14.67 14.21
CA TYR A 418 19.55 15.11 13.29
C TYR A 418 20.11 16.51 13.61
N GLY A 419 19.54 17.21 14.59
CA GLY A 419 20.02 18.53 15.05
C GLY A 419 19.67 19.69 14.12
N ARG A 420 18.54 19.63 13.39
CA ARG A 420 18.11 20.64 12.42
C ARG A 420 16.64 21.00 12.56
N TYR A 421 16.35 22.18 13.10
CA TYR A 421 14.97 22.64 13.38
C TYR A 421 14.43 23.64 12.35
N ASP A 422 15.30 24.36 11.65
CA ASP A 422 14.93 25.46 10.74
C ASP A 422 15.09 25.09 9.25
N GLU A 423 15.39 23.82 8.95
CA GLU A 423 15.61 23.35 7.59
C GLU A 423 14.42 22.58 7.05
N LYS A 424 14.09 22.84 5.77
CA LYS A 424 13.06 22.11 5.03
C LYS A 424 13.38 20.61 4.90
N TRP A 425 14.67 20.30 4.84
CA TRP A 425 15.21 18.95 4.80
C TRP A 425 15.97 18.70 6.10
N ILE A 426 15.56 17.69 6.85
CA ILE A 426 16.19 17.41 8.15
C ILE A 426 17.29 16.36 8.02
N ILE A 427 17.10 15.41 7.09
CA ILE A 427 18.02 14.31 6.83
C ILE A 427 19.12 14.80 5.90
N ASP A 428 20.38 14.74 6.33
CA ASP A 428 21.57 15.17 5.59
C ASP A 428 21.62 14.63 4.16
N GLU A 429 21.26 13.36 3.97
CA GLU A 429 21.30 12.73 2.65
C GLU A 429 20.25 13.29 1.68
N LEU A 430 19.26 14.03 2.17
CA LEU A 430 18.31 14.78 1.35
C LEU A 430 18.75 16.22 1.12
N HIS A 431 19.87 16.69 1.67
CA HIS A 431 20.31 18.09 1.51
C HIS A 431 20.75 18.43 0.09
N GLU A 432 21.24 17.45 -0.67
CA GLU A 432 21.62 17.64 -2.08
C GLU A 432 20.42 18.05 -2.95
N LEU A 433 19.20 17.97 -2.43
CA LEU A 433 17.96 18.39 -3.07
C LEU A 433 17.67 19.89 -3.00
N GLN A 434 18.50 20.67 -2.30
CA GLN A 434 18.44 22.14 -2.34
C GLN A 434 18.66 22.72 -3.75
N GLN A 435 19.06 21.90 -4.73
CA GLN A 435 19.22 22.30 -6.13
C GLN A 435 17.92 22.72 -6.84
N PHE A 436 16.75 22.64 -6.20
CA PHE A 436 15.45 22.89 -6.82
C PHE A 436 14.50 23.76 -5.97
N GLU A 437 15.06 24.59 -5.07
CA GLU A 437 14.32 25.75 -4.54
C GLU A 437 14.01 26.79 -5.62
#